data_AF-B9DZ31-F1
#
_entry.id   AF-B9DZ31-F1
#
_cell.length_a   1.000
_cell.length_b   1.000
_cell.length_c   1.000
_cell.angle_alpha   90.00
_cell.angle_beta   90.00
_cell.angle_gamma   90.00
#
_symmetry.space_group_name_H-M   'P 1'
#
loop_
_entity.id
_entity.type
_entity.pdbx_description
1 polymer ?
#
loop_
_entity_poly.entity_id
_entity_poly.type
_entity_poly.pdbx_seq_one_letter_code
_entity_poly.pdbx_strand_id
1 'polypeptide(L)'
;MKKDVEIVLKNLIEEYGMELCSNKIKLMGLLMDLCSQYEREVRILIKVLDTNIISEILKGTKKEINEYEHNQLVNNLELTREDALWALETWFKSINFKYPNIEKDDGVLELKKNEKIKSGATTRIKYVLICFIIGIIVLYAGIFFIPNQVKDEHLSISTGDYIEFGKYNGSPILWRVINKDVNGYMLFSEKIICFKAFDASGDKTDGRGDEDRIGFGSNYWEKSNLRQWLNSYDREVNYSTQLPDKNHVSHNSYDKQPGFLYNFTYKERNSIKQVTHKCILARIDKDAMDGGTELYEYNIEIADCIANYDSSYYENVTDKVFLLSTEEVKNFVYDRTWEYKKSSTEDNSISWYWLRIPSADYSDIIRAVGEGGIYGDNANDGTGGVAPALYLKSEVTPINGEGTKDSPYRVMK
;
A
#
# COMPACT_ATOMS: atom_id res chain seq x y z
N MET A 1 -5.79 -19.20 -16.61
CA MET A 1 -5.64 -19.48 -15.17
C MET A 1 -4.17 -19.54 -14.79
N LYS A 2 -3.51 -20.71 -14.79
CA LYS A 2 -2.06 -20.85 -14.51
C LYS A 2 -1.13 -20.10 -15.48
N LYS A 3 -1.61 -19.84 -16.72
CA LYS A 3 -0.89 -19.11 -17.78
C LYS A 3 -0.79 -17.59 -17.53
N ASP A 4 -1.72 -17.02 -16.78
CA ASP A 4 -1.78 -15.57 -16.55
C ASP A 4 -0.68 -15.15 -15.55
N VAL A 5 -0.51 -15.94 -14.48
CA VAL A 5 0.59 -15.77 -13.50
C VAL A 5 1.96 -15.95 -14.17
N GLU A 6 2.09 -16.91 -15.09
CA GLU A 6 3.32 -17.14 -15.86
C GLU A 6 3.71 -15.91 -16.70
N ILE A 7 2.75 -15.35 -17.44
CA ILE A 7 2.97 -14.14 -18.27
C ILE A 7 3.35 -12.96 -17.37
N VAL A 8 2.66 -12.78 -16.24
CA VAL A 8 2.94 -11.68 -15.32
C VAL A 8 4.32 -11.82 -14.69
N LEU A 9 4.72 -13.00 -14.21
CA LEU A 9 6.06 -13.23 -13.66
C LEU A 9 7.13 -12.89 -14.70
N LYS A 10 6.96 -13.36 -15.94
CA LYS A 10 7.87 -13.05 -17.04
C LYS A 10 7.98 -11.54 -17.27
N ASN A 11 6.86 -10.84 -17.40
CA ASN A 11 6.85 -9.39 -17.61
C ASN A 11 7.53 -8.63 -16.44
N LEU A 12 7.33 -9.08 -15.20
CA LEU A 12 7.98 -8.49 -14.03
C LEU A 12 9.50 -8.71 -14.05
N ILE A 13 9.98 -9.89 -14.45
CA ILE A 13 11.41 -10.14 -14.59
C ILE A 13 12.01 -9.34 -15.75
N GLU A 14 11.27 -9.16 -16.85
CA GLU A 14 11.69 -8.31 -17.97
C GLU A 14 11.74 -6.82 -17.58
N GLU A 15 10.80 -6.34 -16.77
CA GLU A 15 10.73 -4.93 -16.33
C GLU A 15 11.75 -4.59 -15.23
N TYR A 16 11.91 -5.46 -14.22
CA TYR A 16 12.72 -5.18 -13.03
C TYR A 16 14.06 -5.93 -12.99
N GLY A 17 14.30 -6.83 -13.95
CA GLY A 17 15.49 -7.69 -13.97
C GLY A 17 15.44 -8.86 -12.98
N MET A 18 16.44 -9.73 -13.08
CA MET A 18 16.56 -10.93 -12.25
C MET A 18 16.73 -10.63 -10.75
N GLU A 19 17.24 -9.45 -10.40
CA GLU A 19 17.39 -9.00 -9.01
C GLU A 19 16.07 -8.94 -8.24
N LEU A 20 14.94 -8.80 -8.95
CA LEU A 20 13.61 -8.88 -8.35
C LEU A 20 13.40 -10.21 -7.61
N CYS A 21 13.95 -11.31 -8.15
CA CYS A 21 13.81 -12.65 -7.57
C CYS A 21 14.59 -12.80 -6.26
N SER A 22 15.56 -11.92 -5.98
CA SER A 22 16.27 -11.87 -4.70
C SER A 22 15.49 -11.12 -3.62
N ASN A 23 14.44 -10.37 -3.99
CA ASN A 23 13.54 -9.69 -3.05
C ASN A 23 12.15 -10.34 -3.08
N LYS A 24 12.02 -11.44 -2.34
CA LYS A 24 10.79 -12.25 -2.24
C LYS A 24 9.55 -11.42 -1.88
N ILE A 25 9.68 -10.47 -0.96
CA ILE A 25 8.57 -9.61 -0.51
C ILE A 25 8.11 -8.72 -1.67
N LYS A 26 9.04 -8.10 -2.39
CA LYS A 26 8.74 -7.25 -3.56
C LYS A 26 8.10 -8.05 -4.68
N LEU A 27 8.66 -9.22 -5.02
CA LEU A 27 8.11 -10.08 -6.07
C LEU A 27 6.70 -10.57 -5.73
N MET A 28 6.49 -11.04 -4.49
CA MET A 28 5.16 -11.47 -4.04
C MET A 28 4.16 -10.33 -4.10
N GLY A 29 4.54 -9.13 -3.64
CA GLY A 29 3.70 -7.95 -3.70
C GLY A 29 3.26 -7.61 -5.13
N LEU A 30 4.21 -7.53 -6.08
CA LEU A 30 3.92 -7.21 -7.48
C LEU A 30 3.07 -8.30 -8.17
N LEU A 31 3.32 -9.58 -7.86
CA LEU A 31 2.50 -10.68 -8.38
C LEU A 31 1.08 -10.61 -7.83
N MET A 32 0.92 -10.32 -6.53
CA MET A 32 -0.40 -10.17 -5.91
C MET A 32 -1.16 -8.97 -6.46
N ASP A 33 -0.49 -7.87 -6.81
CA ASP A 33 -1.13 -6.70 -7.43
C ASP A 33 -1.74 -7.03 -8.80
N LEU A 34 -1.01 -7.82 -9.61
CA LEU A 34 -1.35 -8.10 -11.00
C LEU A 34 -2.16 -9.39 -11.18
N CYS A 35 -2.16 -10.27 -10.18
CA CYS A 35 -2.76 -11.60 -10.22
C CYS A 35 -3.45 -11.98 -8.89
N SER A 36 -4.08 -11.03 -8.19
CA SER A 36 -4.71 -11.26 -6.87
C SER A 36 -5.70 -12.43 -6.85
N GLN A 37 -6.45 -12.63 -7.94
CA GLN A 37 -7.38 -13.75 -8.13
C GLN A 37 -6.70 -15.14 -8.17
N TYR A 38 -5.37 -15.19 -8.25
CA TYR A 38 -4.54 -16.40 -8.28
C TYR A 38 -3.60 -16.46 -7.06
N GLU A 39 -4.08 -16.01 -5.90
CA GLU A 39 -3.30 -15.96 -4.65
C GLU A 39 -2.60 -17.30 -4.33
N ARG A 40 -3.30 -18.43 -4.49
CA ARG A 40 -2.73 -19.76 -4.22
C ARG A 40 -1.52 -20.04 -5.12
N GLU A 41 -1.66 -19.80 -6.42
CA GLU A 41 -0.62 -19.97 -7.42
C GLU A 41 0.59 -19.07 -7.13
N VAL A 42 0.35 -17.80 -6.81
CA VAL A 42 1.42 -16.87 -6.41
C VAL A 42 2.16 -17.36 -5.18
N ARG A 43 1.44 -17.81 -4.13
CA ARG A 43 2.06 -18.36 -2.92
C ARG A 43 2.90 -19.60 -3.22
N ILE A 44 2.47 -20.47 -4.12
CA ILE A 44 3.25 -21.64 -4.56
C ILE A 44 4.55 -21.21 -5.25
N LEU A 45 4.49 -20.26 -6.20
CA LEU A 45 5.70 -19.74 -6.89
C LEU A 45 6.70 -19.13 -5.93
N ILE A 46 6.19 -18.39 -4.95
CA ILE A 46 7.00 -17.75 -3.92
C ILE A 46 7.55 -18.78 -2.92
N LYS A 47 6.84 -19.86 -2.64
CA LYS A 47 7.32 -20.95 -1.76
C LYS A 47 8.50 -21.70 -2.37
N VAL A 48 8.48 -21.95 -3.68
CA VAL A 48 9.60 -22.65 -4.35
C VAL A 48 10.85 -21.79 -4.52
N LEU A 49 10.72 -20.46 -4.47
CA LEU A 49 11.82 -19.51 -4.71
C LEU A 49 13.01 -19.70 -3.75
N ASP A 50 12.77 -20.12 -2.51
CA ASP A 50 13.82 -20.32 -1.51
C ASP A 50 14.59 -21.65 -1.69
N THR A 51 14.21 -22.47 -2.67
CA THR A 51 14.89 -23.74 -2.89
C THR A 51 16.20 -23.54 -3.66
N ASN A 52 17.20 -24.38 -3.37
CA ASN A 52 18.44 -24.39 -4.13
C ASN A 52 18.19 -24.65 -5.63
N ILE A 53 17.13 -25.40 -5.95
CA ILE A 53 16.70 -25.69 -7.33
C ILE A 53 16.36 -24.39 -8.07
N ILE A 54 15.50 -23.53 -7.51
CA ILE A 54 15.16 -22.25 -8.15
C ILE A 54 16.39 -21.33 -8.20
N SER A 55 17.23 -21.30 -7.16
CA SER A 55 18.48 -20.53 -7.17
C SER A 55 19.39 -20.90 -8.35
N GLU A 56 19.54 -22.19 -8.66
CA GLU A 56 20.32 -22.66 -9.80
C GLU A 56 19.64 -22.38 -11.16
N ILE A 57 18.30 -22.43 -11.22
CA ILE A 57 17.53 -22.04 -12.41
C ILE A 57 17.74 -20.54 -12.70
N LEU A 58 17.60 -19.68 -11.69
CA LEU A 58 17.76 -18.23 -11.83
C LEU A 58 19.19 -17.84 -12.23
N LYS A 59 20.20 -18.58 -11.79
CA LYS A 59 21.61 -18.40 -12.20
C LYS A 59 21.90 -18.95 -13.61
N GLY A 60 20.96 -19.66 -14.21
CA GLY A 60 21.13 -20.34 -15.50
C GLY A 60 22.08 -21.54 -15.46
N THR A 61 22.47 -22.00 -14.27
CA THR A 61 23.32 -23.19 -14.07
C THR A 61 22.50 -24.47 -14.17
N LYS A 62 21.19 -24.40 -13.91
CA LYS A 62 20.24 -25.50 -14.09
C LYS A 62 19.38 -25.29 -15.34
N LYS A 63 19.31 -26.31 -16.19
CA LYS A 63 18.50 -26.27 -17.44
C LYS A 63 17.42 -27.34 -17.51
N GLU A 64 17.48 -28.33 -16.63
CA GLU A 64 16.60 -29.49 -16.58
C GLU A 64 16.39 -29.90 -15.12
N ILE A 65 15.26 -30.55 -14.83
CA ILE A 65 14.91 -31.08 -13.50
C ILE A 65 14.71 -32.58 -13.61
N ASN A 66 15.37 -33.33 -12.74
CA ASN A 66 15.18 -34.78 -12.66
C ASN A 66 14.06 -35.14 -11.67
N GLU A 67 13.61 -36.40 -11.74
CA GLU A 67 12.52 -36.90 -10.90
C GLU A 67 12.84 -36.85 -9.39
N TYR A 68 14.11 -36.99 -9.02
CA TYR A 68 14.55 -36.88 -7.62
C TYR A 68 14.36 -35.45 -7.08
N GLU A 69 14.76 -34.43 -7.84
CA GLU A 69 14.59 -33.01 -7.50
C GLU A 69 13.13 -32.59 -7.44
N HIS A 70 12.30 -33.13 -8.35
CA HIS A 70 10.86 -32.92 -8.30
C HIS A 70 10.25 -33.51 -7.04
N ASN A 71 10.60 -34.75 -6.69
CA ASN A 71 10.13 -35.41 -5.48
C ASN A 71 10.63 -34.72 -4.20
N GLN A 72 11.85 -34.17 -4.21
CA GLN A 72 12.38 -33.33 -3.12
C GLN A 72 11.51 -32.09 -2.90
N LEU A 73 11.12 -31.39 -3.96
CA LEU A 73 10.23 -30.23 -3.88
C LEU A 73 8.84 -30.59 -3.33
N VAL A 74 8.24 -31.67 -3.83
CA VAL A 74 6.95 -32.19 -3.38
C VAL A 74 6.97 -32.48 -1.88
N ASN A 75 7.98 -33.22 -1.41
CA ASN A 75 8.06 -33.65 -0.02
C ASN A 75 8.46 -32.50 0.94
N ASN A 76 9.47 -31.70 0.57
CA ASN A 76 10.00 -30.66 1.46
C ASN A 76 9.07 -29.46 1.61
N LEU A 77 8.25 -29.18 0.60
CA LEU A 77 7.32 -28.06 0.60
C LEU A 77 5.86 -28.49 0.73
N GLU A 78 5.57 -29.77 0.96
CA GLU A 78 4.21 -30.31 1.07
C GLU A 78 3.30 -29.87 -0.09
N LEU A 79 3.83 -29.89 -1.31
CA LEU A 79 3.11 -29.49 -2.52
C LEU A 79 2.53 -30.71 -3.21
N THR A 80 1.44 -30.53 -3.96
CA THR A 80 1.01 -31.59 -4.90
C THR A 80 2.04 -31.74 -6.02
N ARG A 81 2.13 -32.95 -6.59
CA ARG A 81 3.04 -33.24 -7.71
C ARG A 81 2.79 -32.31 -8.91
N GLU A 82 1.52 -31.96 -9.15
CA GLU A 82 1.11 -31.01 -10.18
C GLU A 82 1.53 -29.58 -9.87
N ASP A 83 1.36 -29.12 -8.62
CA ASP A 83 1.73 -27.76 -8.21
C ASP A 83 3.24 -27.54 -8.26
N ALA A 84 4.02 -28.53 -7.81
CA ALA A 84 5.49 -28.48 -7.89
C ALA A 84 5.98 -28.43 -9.34
N LEU A 85 5.38 -29.24 -10.24
CA LEU A 85 5.74 -29.24 -11.65
C LEU A 85 5.40 -27.90 -12.32
N TRP A 86 4.19 -27.40 -12.10
CA TRP A 86 3.75 -26.12 -12.64
C TRP A 86 4.63 -24.95 -12.18
N ALA A 87 5.03 -24.93 -10.90
CA ALA A 87 5.88 -23.88 -10.37
C ALA A 87 7.26 -23.88 -11.03
N LEU A 88 7.86 -25.06 -11.21
CA LEU A 88 9.14 -25.21 -11.92
C LEU A 88 9.05 -24.75 -13.37
N GLU A 89 8.04 -25.22 -14.11
CA GLU A 89 7.81 -24.81 -15.49
C GLU A 89 7.65 -23.29 -15.62
N THR A 90 6.90 -22.68 -14.71
CA THR A 90 6.66 -21.24 -14.71
C THR A 90 7.98 -20.47 -14.51
N TRP A 91 8.82 -20.90 -13.58
CA TRP A 91 10.15 -20.31 -13.37
C TRP A 91 11.05 -20.47 -14.61
N PHE A 92 11.11 -21.66 -15.21
CA PHE A 92 11.88 -21.86 -16.45
C PHE A 92 11.43 -20.96 -17.59
N LYS A 93 10.10 -20.83 -17.79
CA LYS A 93 9.54 -20.01 -18.87
C LYS A 93 9.76 -18.52 -18.64
N SER A 94 9.78 -18.09 -17.37
CA SER A 94 9.97 -16.68 -17.01
C SER A 94 11.38 -16.15 -17.27
N ILE A 95 12.40 -17.02 -17.27
CA ILE A 95 13.82 -16.63 -17.44
C ILE A 95 14.35 -16.69 -18.88
N ASN A 96 13.46 -16.88 -19.88
CA ASN A 96 13.75 -16.77 -21.31
C ASN A 96 15.01 -17.55 -21.79
N PHE A 97 15.25 -18.75 -21.26
CA PHE A 97 16.08 -19.72 -22.00
C PHE A 97 15.31 -20.13 -23.26
N LYS A 98 15.87 -19.89 -24.44
CA LYS A 98 15.28 -20.32 -25.73
C LYS A 98 15.01 -21.83 -25.69
N TYR A 99 13.74 -22.20 -25.58
CA TYR A 99 13.30 -23.59 -25.65
C TYR A 99 12.82 -23.89 -27.08
N PRO A 100 13.41 -24.89 -27.78
CA PRO A 100 12.78 -25.44 -28.98
C PRO A 100 11.58 -26.30 -28.55
N ASN A 101 10.44 -26.12 -29.23
CA ASN A 101 9.20 -26.86 -29.00
C ASN A 101 9.46 -28.38 -28.81
N ILE A 102 8.97 -28.94 -27.70
CA ILE A 102 8.88 -30.38 -27.51
C ILE A 102 7.49 -30.84 -27.92
N GLU A 103 7.42 -31.63 -28.99
CA GLU A 103 6.34 -32.61 -29.15
C GLU A 103 6.66 -33.84 -28.29
N LYS A 104 5.62 -34.39 -27.66
CA LYS A 104 5.69 -35.60 -26.84
C LYS A 104 6.10 -36.79 -27.72
N ASP A 105 7.25 -37.40 -27.44
CA ASP A 105 7.36 -38.85 -27.52
C ASP A 105 8.51 -39.38 -26.66
N ASP A 106 8.40 -40.66 -26.37
CA ASP A 106 8.98 -41.44 -25.28
C ASP A 106 10.50 -41.37 -25.08
N GLY A 107 10.88 -41.27 -23.79
CA GLY A 107 12.08 -41.88 -23.20
C GLY A 107 13.45 -41.54 -23.81
N VAL A 108 14.23 -40.75 -23.08
CA VAL A 108 15.66 -40.40 -23.32
C VAL A 108 15.86 -39.18 -24.23
N LEU A 109 16.23 -38.05 -23.61
CA LEU A 109 16.58 -36.78 -24.26
C LEU A 109 18.08 -36.76 -24.62
N GLU A 110 18.41 -37.01 -25.89
CA GLU A 110 19.71 -36.62 -26.48
C GLU A 110 19.52 -35.45 -27.46
N LEU A 111 20.37 -34.40 -27.34
CA LEU A 111 20.37 -33.26 -28.25
C LEU A 111 21.46 -33.40 -29.33
N LYS A 112 21.04 -33.43 -30.61
CA LYS A 112 21.92 -33.21 -31.77
C LYS A 112 22.06 -31.71 -32.09
N LYS A 113 23.30 -31.30 -32.37
CA LYS A 113 23.73 -29.94 -32.72
C LYS A 113 23.49 -29.67 -34.21
N ASN A 114 22.82 -28.58 -34.57
CA ASN A 114 22.71 -28.14 -35.97
C ASN A 114 23.67 -26.98 -36.29
N GLU A 115 24.22 -27.04 -37.51
CA GLU A 115 25.41 -26.34 -37.99
C GLU A 115 25.18 -24.88 -38.41
N LYS A 116 26.27 -24.10 -38.35
CA LYS A 116 26.39 -22.72 -38.84
C LYS A 116 26.11 -22.64 -40.35
N ILE A 117 25.14 -21.82 -40.73
CA ILE A 117 25.02 -21.32 -42.11
C ILE A 117 26.07 -20.21 -42.31
N LYS A 118 27.01 -20.45 -43.23
CA LYS A 118 27.97 -19.46 -43.75
C LYS A 118 27.25 -18.48 -44.68
N SER A 119 27.44 -17.17 -44.49
CA SER A 119 27.07 -16.16 -45.50
C SER A 119 28.28 -15.86 -46.42
N GLY A 120 28.10 -16.12 -47.72
CA GLY A 120 29.06 -15.82 -48.78
C GLY A 120 29.00 -14.36 -49.22
N ALA A 121 30.16 -13.85 -49.62
CA ALA A 121 30.39 -12.48 -50.03
C ALA A 121 29.92 -12.20 -51.46
N THR A 122 28.84 -11.45 -51.65
CA THR A 122 28.49 -10.76 -52.93
C THR A 122 27.48 -9.62 -52.73
N THR A 123 27.60 -8.78 -51.68
CA THR A 123 26.61 -7.71 -51.39
C THR A 123 27.26 -6.37 -51.04
N ARG A 124 28.24 -5.89 -51.82
CA ARG A 124 28.88 -4.58 -51.57
C ARG A 124 28.45 -3.43 -52.49
N ILE A 125 27.70 -3.67 -53.56
CA ILE A 125 27.38 -2.61 -54.55
C ILE A 125 25.94 -2.07 -54.43
N LYS A 126 25.00 -2.80 -53.79
CA LYS A 126 23.62 -2.30 -53.56
C LYS A 126 23.44 -1.46 -52.29
N TYR A 127 24.31 -1.58 -51.29
CA TYR A 127 24.18 -0.85 -50.02
C TYR A 127 24.59 0.63 -50.12
N VAL A 128 25.50 0.98 -51.02
CA VAL A 128 25.99 2.37 -51.17
C VAL A 128 24.91 3.31 -51.70
N LEU A 129 24.05 2.84 -52.62
CA LEU A 129 22.92 3.63 -53.13
C LEU A 129 21.79 3.77 -52.11
N ILE A 130 21.51 2.74 -51.30
CA ILE A 130 20.48 2.77 -50.27
C ILE A 130 20.87 3.72 -49.12
N CYS A 131 22.15 3.73 -48.72
CA CYS A 131 22.64 4.66 -47.71
C CYS A 131 22.59 6.13 -48.16
N PHE A 132 22.74 6.41 -49.46
CA PHE A 132 22.68 7.77 -49.99
C PHE A 132 21.25 8.33 -50.02
N ILE A 133 20.25 7.49 -50.35
CA ILE A 133 18.83 7.87 -50.33
C ILE A 133 18.32 8.07 -48.89
N ILE A 134 18.73 7.22 -47.94
CA ILE A 134 18.41 7.39 -46.52
C ILE A 134 19.04 8.65 -45.96
N GLY A 135 20.27 8.99 -46.37
CA GLY A 135 20.96 10.22 -45.94
C GLY A 135 20.22 11.50 -46.33
N ILE A 136 19.59 11.53 -47.51
CA ILE A 136 18.81 12.69 -47.98
C ILE A 136 17.48 12.80 -47.23
N ILE A 137 16.82 11.68 -46.91
CA ILE A 137 15.57 11.67 -46.13
C ILE A 137 15.81 12.15 -44.69
N VAL A 138 16.94 11.78 -44.07
CA VAL A 138 17.33 12.25 -42.73
C VAL A 138 17.63 13.76 -42.73
N LEU A 139 18.21 14.29 -43.81
CA LEU A 139 18.49 15.72 -43.97
C LEU A 139 17.22 16.56 -44.11
N TYR A 140 16.18 16.06 -44.78
CA TYR A 140 14.88 16.73 -44.86
C TYR A 140 14.03 16.59 -43.59
N ALA A 141 14.15 15.48 -42.86
CA ALA A 141 13.49 15.31 -41.56
C ALA A 141 14.05 16.27 -40.49
N GLY A 142 15.33 16.67 -40.59
CA GLY A 142 15.97 17.63 -39.68
C GLY A 142 15.48 19.07 -39.82
N ILE A 143 14.81 19.45 -40.92
CA ILE A 143 14.34 20.83 -41.15
C ILE A 143 12.90 21.03 -40.65
N PHE A 144 12.13 19.96 -40.43
CA PHE A 144 10.77 20.03 -39.85
C PHE A 144 10.67 19.61 -38.38
N PHE A 145 11.75 19.11 -37.77
CA PHE A 145 11.85 18.95 -36.33
C PHE A 145 12.36 20.25 -35.71
N ILE A 146 11.52 21.28 -35.68
CA ILE A 146 11.57 22.21 -34.55
C ILE A 146 11.10 21.35 -33.38
N PRO A 147 11.96 21.05 -32.38
CA PRO A 147 11.45 20.43 -31.17
C PRO A 147 10.44 21.43 -30.63
N ASN A 148 9.16 21.06 -30.62
CA ASN A 148 8.29 21.63 -29.62
C ASN A 148 9.05 21.39 -28.32
N GLN A 149 9.58 22.45 -27.73
CA GLN A 149 9.89 22.43 -26.33
C GLN A 149 8.54 22.23 -25.67
N VAL A 150 8.18 20.96 -25.49
CA VAL A 150 7.28 20.57 -24.41
C VAL A 150 7.98 21.18 -23.21
N LYS A 151 7.43 22.30 -22.74
CA LYS A 151 7.73 22.74 -21.39
C LYS A 151 7.40 21.53 -20.55
N ASP A 152 8.44 20.88 -20.05
CA ASP A 152 8.33 19.93 -18.95
C ASP A 152 7.97 20.77 -17.73
N GLU A 153 6.73 21.31 -17.72
CA GLU A 153 6.08 21.75 -16.51
C GLU A 153 5.87 20.47 -15.73
N HIS A 154 6.89 20.11 -14.97
CA HIS A 154 6.83 19.02 -14.02
C HIS A 154 5.62 19.31 -13.14
N LEU A 155 4.51 18.58 -13.35
CA LEU A 155 3.28 18.77 -12.60
C LEU A 155 3.63 18.73 -11.11
N SER A 156 3.56 19.87 -10.44
CA SER A 156 3.97 20.00 -9.05
C SER A 156 2.73 19.97 -8.18
N ILE A 157 2.58 18.89 -7.42
CA ILE A 157 1.52 18.75 -6.43
C ILE A 157 1.68 19.86 -5.37
N SER A 158 0.60 20.61 -5.17
CA SER A 158 0.48 21.74 -4.26
C SER A 158 -0.52 21.44 -3.13
N THR A 159 -0.39 22.18 -2.03
CA THR A 159 -1.37 22.15 -0.95
C THR A 159 -2.72 22.64 -1.45
N GLY A 160 -3.78 21.85 -1.22
CA GLY A 160 -5.13 22.08 -1.75
C GLY A 160 -5.50 21.21 -2.94
N ASP A 161 -4.51 20.62 -3.62
CA ASP A 161 -4.77 19.72 -4.75
C ASP A 161 -5.42 18.41 -4.28
N TYR A 162 -6.08 17.74 -5.21
CA TYR A 162 -6.74 16.47 -5.01
C TYR A 162 -5.99 15.33 -5.69
N ILE A 163 -5.90 14.21 -4.99
CA ILE A 163 -5.27 12.98 -5.48
C ILE A 163 -6.25 11.82 -5.34
N GLU A 164 -6.37 11.01 -6.39
CA GLU A 164 -7.00 9.68 -6.33
C GLU A 164 -5.91 8.64 -6.07
N PHE A 165 -5.96 7.98 -4.91
CA PHE A 165 -4.90 7.07 -4.46
C PHE A 165 -5.47 5.94 -3.58
N GLY A 166 -5.13 4.70 -3.91
CA GLY A 166 -5.64 3.53 -3.19
C GLY A 166 -7.12 3.28 -3.39
N LYS A 167 -7.59 2.15 -2.87
CA LYS A 167 -8.99 1.73 -2.95
C LYS A 167 -9.49 1.21 -1.61
N TYR A 168 -10.75 1.51 -1.31
CA TYR A 168 -11.48 0.93 -0.20
C TYR A 168 -12.82 0.36 -0.72
N ASN A 169 -13.13 -0.89 -0.35
CA ASN A 169 -14.28 -1.64 -0.88
C ASN A 169 -14.43 -1.56 -2.41
N GLY A 170 -13.31 -1.63 -3.13
CA GLY A 170 -13.26 -1.57 -4.59
C GLY A 170 -13.38 -0.16 -5.20
N SER A 171 -13.69 0.85 -4.41
CA SER A 171 -13.82 2.24 -4.87
C SER A 171 -12.53 3.04 -4.64
N PRO A 172 -12.09 3.87 -5.60
CA PRO A 172 -10.96 4.77 -5.39
C PRO A 172 -11.21 5.74 -4.24
N ILE A 173 -10.16 6.08 -3.50
CA ILE A 173 -10.25 7.08 -2.43
C ILE A 173 -9.76 8.42 -2.96
N LEU A 174 -10.59 9.45 -2.77
CA LEU A 174 -10.24 10.84 -3.06
C LEU A 174 -9.63 11.49 -1.82
N TRP A 175 -8.48 12.12 -2.01
CA TRP A 175 -7.71 12.79 -0.97
C TRP A 175 -7.48 14.25 -1.32
N ARG A 176 -7.39 15.10 -0.31
CA ARG A 176 -6.87 16.46 -0.44
C ARG A 176 -5.47 16.51 0.14
N VAL A 177 -4.56 17.20 -0.54
CA VAL A 177 -3.21 17.51 -0.04
C VAL A 177 -3.34 18.61 1.01
N ILE A 178 -3.30 18.24 2.28
CA ILE A 178 -3.48 19.20 3.37
C ILE A 178 -2.16 19.80 3.86
N ASN A 179 -1.02 19.18 3.62
CA ASN A 179 0.28 19.76 3.99
C ASN A 179 1.38 19.24 3.07
N LYS A 180 2.49 19.97 2.98
CA LYS A 180 3.72 19.53 2.33
C LYS A 180 4.91 19.86 3.21
N ASP A 181 5.67 18.85 3.61
CA ASP A 181 6.84 19.01 4.47
C ASP A 181 7.96 18.03 4.07
N VAL A 182 8.93 17.83 4.96
CA VAL A 182 10.08 16.94 4.76
C VAL A 182 9.70 15.47 4.56
N ASN A 183 8.50 15.06 4.98
CA ASN A 183 7.99 13.70 4.81
C ASN A 183 7.29 13.50 3.46
N GLY A 184 6.95 14.59 2.77
CA GLY A 184 6.29 14.60 1.47
C GLY A 184 4.94 15.29 1.50
N TYR A 185 3.93 14.68 0.87
CA TYR A 185 2.58 15.23 0.73
C TYR A 185 1.65 14.58 1.75
N MET A 186 1.19 15.35 2.73
CA MET A 186 0.19 14.89 3.69
C MET A 186 -1.19 14.92 3.04
N LEU A 187 -1.80 13.76 2.92
CA LEU A 187 -3.12 13.55 2.36
C LEU A 187 -4.15 13.35 3.46
N PHE A 188 -5.34 13.90 3.26
CA PHE A 188 -6.50 13.66 4.12
C PHE A 188 -7.69 13.26 3.25
N SER A 189 -8.39 12.18 3.63
CA SER A 189 -9.51 11.69 2.83
C SER A 189 -10.58 12.78 2.71
N GLU A 190 -11.13 13.00 1.51
CA GLU A 190 -12.16 14.04 1.32
C GLU A 190 -13.43 13.71 2.13
N LYS A 191 -13.74 12.41 2.27
CA LYS A 191 -14.92 11.88 2.95
C LYS A 191 -14.57 10.88 4.04
N ILE A 192 -15.55 10.58 4.90
CA ILE A 192 -15.53 9.41 5.78
C ILE A 192 -15.65 8.16 4.90
N ILE A 193 -14.67 7.27 4.98
CA ILE A 193 -14.58 6.09 4.10
C ILE A 193 -15.37 4.87 4.60
N CYS A 194 -15.61 4.82 5.92
CA CYS A 194 -16.39 3.79 6.60
C CYS A 194 -16.64 4.22 8.05
N PHE A 195 -17.44 3.43 8.76
CA PHE A 195 -17.69 3.56 10.19
C PHE A 195 -17.10 2.38 10.96
N LYS A 196 -16.35 2.66 12.02
CA LYS A 196 -15.69 1.68 12.88
C LYS A 196 -15.51 2.23 14.29
N ALA A 197 -15.60 1.35 15.27
CA ALA A 197 -15.15 1.66 16.62
C ALA A 197 -13.65 1.92 16.62
N PHE A 198 -13.22 2.88 17.44
CA PHE A 198 -11.80 3.15 17.66
C PHE A 198 -11.11 1.92 18.27
N ASP A 199 -11.76 1.30 19.26
CA ASP A 199 -11.19 0.18 20.00
C ASP A 199 -12.26 -0.64 20.75
N ALA A 200 -12.03 -1.94 20.91
CA ALA A 200 -12.99 -2.87 21.51
C ALA A 200 -12.99 -2.78 23.05
N SER A 201 -14.18 -2.90 23.64
CA SER A 201 -14.35 -3.08 25.09
C SER A 201 -13.98 -4.50 25.53
N GLY A 202 -13.72 -4.70 26.82
CA GLY A 202 -13.56 -6.02 27.44
C GLY A 202 -12.13 -6.51 27.56
N ASP A 203 -11.15 -5.75 27.08
CA ASP A 203 -9.74 -6.01 27.33
C ASP A 203 -9.40 -5.80 28.81
N LYS A 204 -8.55 -6.66 29.36
CA LYS A 204 -8.12 -6.62 30.78
C LYS A 204 -6.60 -6.66 30.93
N THR A 205 -5.88 -6.58 29.82
CA THR A 205 -4.44 -6.77 29.76
C THR A 205 -3.71 -5.47 29.43
N ASP A 206 -2.39 -5.45 29.61
CA ASP A 206 -1.51 -4.39 29.09
C ASP A 206 -1.86 -2.94 29.47
N GLY A 207 -2.32 -2.73 30.71
CA GLY A 207 -2.67 -1.40 31.24
C GLY A 207 -4.07 -0.93 30.82
N ARG A 208 -4.93 -1.84 30.36
CA ARG A 208 -6.28 -1.53 29.82
C ARG A 208 -7.40 -2.13 30.67
N GLY A 209 -7.08 -2.50 31.92
CA GLY A 209 -7.99 -3.20 32.83
C GLY A 209 -8.74 -2.30 33.82
N ASP A 210 -8.73 -0.98 33.65
CA ASP A 210 -9.64 -0.12 34.42
C ASP A 210 -11.10 -0.30 33.96
N GLU A 211 -12.05 0.06 34.84
CA GLU A 211 -13.47 -0.24 34.63
C GLU A 211 -14.02 0.42 33.35
N ASP A 212 -13.59 1.64 33.04
CA ASP A 212 -14.04 2.38 31.87
C ASP A 212 -13.53 1.72 30.58
N ARG A 213 -12.23 1.38 30.49
CA ARG A 213 -11.69 0.64 29.32
C ARG A 213 -12.32 -0.74 29.14
N ILE A 214 -12.60 -1.45 30.22
CA ILE A 214 -13.31 -2.74 30.17
C ILE A 214 -14.72 -2.55 29.62
N GLY A 215 -15.43 -1.50 29.99
CA GLY A 215 -16.81 -1.24 29.57
C GLY A 215 -16.93 -0.65 28.17
N PHE A 216 -16.02 0.26 27.79
CA PHE A 216 -16.19 1.18 26.67
C PHE A 216 -15.01 1.19 25.69
N GLY A 217 -14.00 0.35 25.90
CA GLY A 217 -12.79 0.30 25.08
C GLY A 217 -11.78 1.38 25.47
N SER A 218 -10.58 1.33 24.89
CA SER A 218 -9.48 2.22 25.27
C SER A 218 -9.26 3.36 24.28
N ASN A 219 -8.98 4.54 24.81
CA ASN A 219 -8.58 5.70 24.02
C ASN A 219 -7.10 5.75 23.62
N TYR A 220 -6.35 4.69 23.88
CA TYR A 220 -4.92 4.64 23.63
C TYR A 220 -4.60 4.28 22.17
N TRP A 221 -4.14 5.26 21.38
CA TRP A 221 -3.94 5.13 19.93
C TRP A 221 -2.99 3.99 19.53
N GLU A 222 -1.80 3.90 20.14
CA GLU A 222 -0.74 2.94 19.78
C GLU A 222 -1.26 1.50 19.76
N LYS A 223 -2.16 1.15 20.68
CA LYS A 223 -2.71 -0.21 20.81
C LYS A 223 -4.13 -0.38 20.27
N SER A 224 -4.75 0.69 19.76
CA SER A 224 -6.14 0.65 19.30
C SER A 224 -6.36 -0.35 18.15
N ASN A 225 -7.51 -1.02 18.14
CA ASN A 225 -7.89 -1.88 17.01
C ASN A 225 -7.92 -1.09 15.69
N LEU A 226 -8.41 0.16 15.69
CA LEU A 226 -8.54 0.96 14.48
C LEU A 226 -7.17 1.28 13.86
N ARG A 227 -6.15 1.60 14.67
CA ARG A 227 -4.78 1.80 14.19
C ARG A 227 -4.22 0.54 13.54
N GLN A 228 -4.39 -0.62 14.19
CA GLN A 228 -3.91 -1.91 13.68
C GLN A 228 -4.57 -2.26 12.35
N TRP A 229 -5.88 -2.00 12.22
CA TRP A 229 -6.60 -2.16 10.97
C TRP A 229 -6.13 -1.19 9.88
N LEU A 230 -5.94 0.11 10.19
CA LEU A 230 -5.47 1.14 9.26
C LEU A 230 -4.09 0.82 8.66
N ASN A 231 -3.22 0.18 9.44
CA ASN A 231 -1.85 -0.11 9.05
C ASN A 231 -1.63 -1.55 8.55
N SER A 232 -2.66 -2.39 8.53
CA SER A 232 -2.57 -3.76 8.03
C SER A 232 -2.88 -3.85 6.54
N TYR A 233 -2.07 -4.62 5.82
CA TYR A 233 -2.35 -5.08 4.46
C TYR A 233 -2.78 -6.55 4.43
N ASP A 234 -3.02 -7.16 5.60
CA ASP A 234 -3.38 -8.56 5.72
C ASP A 234 -4.87 -8.79 5.46
N ARG A 235 -5.19 -9.98 4.97
CA ARG A 235 -6.57 -10.41 4.79
C ARG A 235 -7.29 -10.62 6.12
N GLU A 236 -6.55 -11.06 7.12
CA GLU A 236 -6.98 -11.23 8.50
C GLU A 236 -6.03 -10.41 9.37
N VAL A 237 -6.55 -9.37 10.01
CA VAL A 237 -5.75 -8.45 10.82
C VAL A 237 -5.42 -9.14 12.15
N ASN A 238 -4.14 -9.19 12.50
CA ASN A 238 -3.69 -9.71 13.78
C ASN A 238 -3.81 -8.64 14.86
N TYR A 239 -4.98 -8.57 15.52
CA TYR A 239 -5.18 -7.65 16.63
C TYR A 239 -4.46 -8.13 17.89
N SER A 240 -3.67 -7.26 18.50
CA SER A 240 -2.94 -7.54 19.74
C SER A 240 -3.80 -7.49 21.01
N THR A 241 -5.02 -6.95 20.91
CA THR A 241 -5.95 -6.70 22.02
C THR A 241 -7.27 -7.43 21.78
N GLN A 242 -8.25 -7.22 22.66
CA GLN A 242 -9.62 -7.73 22.47
C GLN A 242 -10.12 -7.43 21.05
N LEU A 243 -10.72 -8.44 20.41
CA LEU A 243 -11.17 -8.32 19.02
C LEU A 243 -12.33 -7.34 18.90
N PRO A 244 -12.38 -6.51 17.83
CA PRO A 244 -13.51 -5.63 17.55
C PRO A 244 -14.69 -6.39 16.93
N ASP A 245 -15.14 -7.44 17.63
CA ASP A 245 -16.28 -8.27 17.27
C ASP A 245 -17.60 -7.68 17.80
N LYS A 246 -18.72 -8.23 17.33
CA LYS A 246 -20.08 -7.74 17.64
C LYS A 246 -20.45 -7.68 19.13
N ASN A 247 -19.72 -8.35 20.02
CA ASN A 247 -19.97 -8.33 21.45
C ASN A 247 -19.15 -7.25 22.17
N HIS A 248 -18.15 -6.69 21.50
CA HIS A 248 -17.16 -5.78 22.09
C HIS A 248 -17.13 -4.40 21.40
N VAL A 249 -17.96 -4.19 20.40
CA VAL A 249 -18.22 -2.87 19.78
C VAL A 249 -19.73 -2.66 19.64
N SER A 250 -20.18 -1.40 19.69
CA SER A 250 -21.61 -1.06 19.62
C SER A 250 -22.21 -1.40 18.24
N HIS A 251 -21.46 -1.14 17.17
CA HIS A 251 -21.87 -1.30 15.78
C HIS A 251 -20.65 -1.65 14.91
N ASN A 252 -20.88 -2.04 13.64
CA ASN A 252 -19.85 -2.11 12.62
C ASN A 252 -18.60 -2.93 12.99
N SER A 253 -18.80 -4.09 13.65
CA SER A 253 -17.72 -5.03 13.98
C SER A 253 -16.86 -5.37 12.75
N TYR A 254 -15.55 -5.45 12.96
CA TYR A 254 -14.59 -5.54 11.86
C TYR A 254 -13.43 -6.51 12.14
N ASP A 255 -13.61 -7.41 13.12
CA ASP A 255 -12.70 -8.51 13.44
C ASP A 255 -12.40 -9.42 12.21
N LYS A 256 -13.36 -9.55 11.29
CA LYS A 256 -13.25 -10.40 10.08
C LYS A 256 -12.99 -9.63 8.79
N GLN A 257 -12.80 -8.31 8.86
CA GLN A 257 -12.55 -7.51 7.67
C GLN A 257 -11.05 -7.47 7.36
N PRO A 258 -10.64 -7.47 6.09
CA PRO A 258 -9.26 -7.20 5.72
C PRO A 258 -8.79 -5.84 6.22
N GLY A 259 -7.47 -5.72 6.43
CA GLY A 259 -6.84 -4.45 6.78
C GLY A 259 -7.07 -3.38 5.71
N PHE A 260 -6.99 -2.11 6.11
CA PHE A 260 -7.25 -0.98 5.22
C PHE A 260 -6.38 -0.99 3.96
N LEU A 261 -5.10 -1.37 4.11
CA LEU A 261 -4.12 -1.41 3.02
C LEU A 261 -4.18 -2.70 2.18
N TYR A 262 -5.13 -3.60 2.45
CA TYR A 262 -5.27 -4.88 1.74
C TYR A 262 -5.54 -4.67 0.24
N ASN A 263 -6.42 -3.72 -0.10
CA ASN A 263 -6.79 -3.41 -1.49
C ASN A 263 -5.87 -2.39 -2.17
N PHE A 264 -4.83 -1.93 -1.48
CA PHE A 264 -3.79 -1.11 -2.09
C PHE A 264 -2.84 -2.04 -2.83
N THR A 265 -2.30 -1.58 -3.95
CA THR A 265 -1.21 -2.28 -4.63
C THR A 265 0.09 -2.15 -3.82
N TYR A 266 1.05 -3.05 -4.04
CA TYR A 266 2.40 -2.97 -3.53
C TYR A 266 3.08 -1.65 -3.91
N LYS A 267 2.90 -1.18 -5.15
CA LYS A 267 3.41 0.14 -5.58
C LYS A 267 2.80 1.27 -4.76
N GLU A 268 1.49 1.28 -4.55
CA GLU A 268 0.82 2.26 -3.70
C GLU A 268 1.32 2.17 -2.26
N ARG A 269 1.31 1.00 -1.63
CA ARG A 269 1.81 0.80 -0.26
C ARG A 269 3.25 1.25 -0.07
N ASN A 270 4.09 1.11 -1.09
CA ASN A 270 5.49 1.55 -1.07
C ASN A 270 5.66 3.05 -1.33
N SER A 271 4.68 3.72 -1.93
CA SER A 271 4.67 5.16 -2.10
C SER A 271 4.21 5.91 -0.84
N ILE A 272 3.55 5.21 0.09
CA ILE A 272 3.23 5.73 1.42
C ILE A 272 4.53 5.84 2.23
N LYS A 273 4.79 7.03 2.75
CA LYS A 273 5.88 7.31 3.70
C LYS A 273 5.41 6.89 5.08
N GLN A 274 6.20 6.04 5.73
CA GLN A 274 6.06 5.79 7.15
C GLN A 274 6.65 6.96 7.94
N VAL A 275 5.90 7.44 8.91
CA VAL A 275 6.12 8.71 9.60
C VAL A 275 5.88 8.54 11.10
N THR A 276 6.67 9.24 11.90
CA THR A 276 6.56 9.23 13.36
C THR A 276 5.91 10.53 13.82
N HIS A 277 4.85 10.42 14.62
CA HIS A 277 4.05 11.55 15.08
C HIS A 277 3.97 11.58 16.59
N LYS A 278 3.78 12.79 17.12
CA LYS A 278 3.35 13.02 18.50
C LYS A 278 1.90 12.52 18.65
N CYS A 279 1.69 11.58 19.57
CA CYS A 279 0.36 11.15 20.00
C CYS A 279 0.17 11.52 21.47
N ILE A 280 -0.87 12.32 21.73
CA ILE A 280 -1.20 12.79 23.08
C ILE A 280 -1.68 11.61 23.93
N LEU A 281 -1.30 11.60 25.20
CA LEU A 281 -1.63 10.55 26.16
C LEU A 281 -2.73 10.97 27.13
N ALA A 282 -3.58 10.02 27.51
CA ALA A 282 -4.46 10.16 28.65
C ALA A 282 -3.66 10.05 29.96
N ARG A 283 -4.24 10.52 31.06
CA ARG A 283 -3.63 10.48 32.41
C ARG A 283 -3.15 9.08 32.79
N ILE A 284 -3.94 8.07 32.46
CA ILE A 284 -3.66 6.67 32.79
C ILE A 284 -2.47 6.10 31.99
N ASP A 285 -2.18 6.64 30.80
CA ASP A 285 -1.09 6.18 29.93
C ASP A 285 0.19 7.02 30.10
N LYS A 286 0.23 7.91 31.09
CA LYS A 286 1.37 8.83 31.32
C LYS A 286 2.71 8.10 31.42
N ASP A 287 2.73 6.89 31.95
CA ASP A 287 3.98 6.11 32.10
C ASP A 287 4.57 5.66 30.74
N ALA A 288 3.81 5.75 29.64
CA ALA A 288 4.29 5.53 28.28
C ALA A 288 4.90 6.77 27.61
N MET A 289 4.92 7.93 28.30
CA MET A 289 5.33 9.19 27.68
C MET A 289 6.81 9.22 27.27
N ASP A 290 7.06 9.73 26.07
CA ASP A 290 8.39 10.15 25.61
C ASP A 290 8.70 11.59 26.02
N GLY A 291 7.67 12.39 26.33
CA GLY A 291 7.83 13.78 26.73
C GLY A 291 6.53 14.47 27.12
N GLY A 292 6.61 15.78 27.31
CA GLY A 292 5.53 16.61 27.83
C GLY A 292 5.57 16.77 29.35
N THR A 293 4.84 17.74 29.86
CA THR A 293 4.86 18.16 31.27
C THR A 293 3.48 18.17 31.92
N GLU A 294 2.41 18.20 31.14
CA GLU A 294 1.04 18.36 31.64
C GLU A 294 0.00 17.54 30.85
N LEU A 295 -1.23 17.49 31.37
CA LEU A 295 -2.36 16.86 30.68
C LEU A 295 -2.92 17.79 29.61
N TYR A 296 -3.36 17.20 28.52
CA TYR A 296 -3.95 17.94 27.42
C TYR A 296 -5.33 18.50 27.76
N GLU A 297 -5.54 19.78 27.47
CA GLU A 297 -6.76 20.50 27.83
C GLU A 297 -7.95 20.10 26.95
N TYR A 298 -9.10 19.93 27.60
CA TYR A 298 -10.34 19.63 26.91
C TYR A 298 -10.99 20.91 26.36
N ASN A 299 -10.94 21.11 25.04
CA ASN A 299 -11.60 22.22 24.37
C ASN A 299 -12.43 21.75 23.16
N ILE A 300 -13.68 22.21 23.05
CA ILE A 300 -14.62 21.82 22.00
C ILE A 300 -14.57 22.70 20.74
N GLU A 301 -14.07 23.92 20.86
CA GLU A 301 -13.96 24.86 19.77
C GLU A 301 -12.70 24.57 18.96
N ILE A 302 -12.83 24.38 17.65
CA ILE A 302 -11.66 24.07 16.79
C ILE A 302 -10.63 25.20 16.81
N ALA A 303 -11.07 26.45 17.00
CA ALA A 303 -10.17 27.60 17.08
C ALA A 303 -9.18 27.51 18.26
N ASP A 304 -9.60 26.90 19.37
CA ASP A 304 -8.88 26.89 20.65
C ASP A 304 -8.43 25.47 21.05
N CYS A 305 -8.65 24.48 20.19
CA CYS A 305 -8.42 23.08 20.52
C CYS A 305 -6.96 22.68 20.67
N ILE A 306 -6.00 23.58 20.58
CA ILE A 306 -4.56 23.27 20.69
C ILE A 306 -3.87 24.00 21.85
N ALA A 307 -4.64 24.56 22.79
CA ALA A 307 -4.18 25.48 23.84
C ALA A 307 -2.85 25.08 24.51
N ASN A 308 -2.70 23.81 24.88
CA ASN A 308 -1.48 23.27 25.47
C ASN A 308 -0.93 22.02 24.76
N TYR A 309 -1.18 21.90 23.45
CA TYR A 309 -0.78 20.72 22.66
C TYR A 309 0.72 20.43 22.74
N ASP A 310 1.56 21.45 22.70
CA ASP A 310 3.02 21.30 22.70
C ASP A 310 3.61 20.78 24.01
N SER A 311 3.02 21.17 25.14
CA SER A 311 3.45 20.82 26.50
C SER A 311 2.76 19.56 27.05
N SER A 312 1.76 19.04 26.35
CA SER A 312 1.00 17.87 26.78
C SER A 312 1.83 16.59 26.76
N TYR A 313 1.53 15.64 27.68
CA TYR A 313 2.13 14.30 27.67
C TYR A 313 1.88 13.62 26.33
N TYR A 314 2.95 13.05 25.78
CA TYR A 314 2.89 12.37 24.49
C TYR A 314 3.82 11.18 24.42
N GLU A 315 3.53 10.29 23.49
CA GLU A 315 4.45 9.27 22.98
C GLU A 315 4.65 9.48 21.47
N ASN A 316 5.75 8.94 20.93
CA ASN A 316 6.02 8.95 19.50
C ASN A 316 5.53 7.64 18.86
N VAL A 317 4.51 7.75 18.02
CA VAL A 317 3.92 6.61 17.31
C VAL A 317 4.30 6.66 15.84
N THR A 318 4.69 5.52 15.27
CA THR A 318 5.08 5.43 13.86
C THR A 318 4.04 4.69 13.04
N ASP A 319 3.49 5.37 12.03
CA ASP A 319 2.37 4.90 11.21
C ASP A 319 2.63 5.11 9.71
N LYS A 320 1.92 4.35 8.88
CA LYS A 320 1.74 4.64 7.45
C LYS A 320 0.45 5.40 7.20
N VAL A 321 -0.61 4.98 7.90
CA VAL A 321 -1.95 5.59 7.84
C VAL A 321 -2.40 5.87 9.26
N PHE A 322 -2.92 7.07 9.47
CA PHE A 322 -3.29 7.57 10.80
C PHE A 322 -4.57 8.40 10.72
N LEU A 323 -5.16 8.75 11.85
CA LEU A 323 -6.19 9.78 11.94
C LEU A 323 -5.55 11.10 12.34
N LEU A 324 -6.10 12.24 11.91
CA LEU A 324 -5.51 13.53 12.27
C LEU A 324 -5.54 13.79 13.79
N SER A 325 -4.61 14.62 14.26
CA SER A 325 -4.68 15.24 15.59
C SER A 325 -5.54 16.51 15.54
N THR A 326 -5.87 17.05 16.71
CA THR A 326 -6.47 18.39 16.84
C THR A 326 -5.58 19.47 16.26
N GLU A 327 -4.26 19.38 16.46
CA GLU A 327 -3.27 20.27 15.85
C GLU A 327 -3.35 20.26 14.32
N GLU A 328 -3.36 19.07 13.71
CA GLU A 328 -3.41 18.95 12.26
C GLU A 328 -4.77 19.37 11.69
N VAL A 329 -5.88 19.06 12.36
CA VAL A 329 -7.21 19.55 11.96
C VAL A 329 -7.24 21.07 11.99
N LYS A 330 -6.78 21.68 13.09
CA LYS A 330 -6.76 23.13 13.24
C LYS A 330 -5.84 23.78 12.20
N ASN A 331 -4.56 23.46 12.25
CA ASN A 331 -3.53 24.17 11.47
C ASN A 331 -3.64 23.85 9.98
N PHE A 332 -4.03 22.62 9.62
CA PHE A 332 -3.97 22.17 8.24
C PHE A 332 -5.28 22.14 7.48
N VAL A 333 -6.41 22.21 8.18
CA VAL A 333 -7.74 22.22 7.56
C VAL A 333 -8.50 23.48 7.92
N TYR A 334 -8.75 23.72 9.21
CA TYR A 334 -9.61 24.80 9.68
C TYR A 334 -9.03 26.20 9.42
N ASP A 335 -7.77 26.45 9.79
CA ASP A 335 -7.12 27.76 9.59
C ASP A 335 -6.91 28.08 8.10
N ARG A 336 -7.02 27.06 7.23
CA ARG A 336 -7.02 27.20 5.77
C ARG A 336 -8.41 27.41 5.19
N THR A 337 -9.43 27.59 6.02
CA THR A 337 -10.84 27.80 5.64
C THR A 337 -11.44 26.64 4.84
N TRP A 338 -10.86 25.44 4.96
CA TRP A 338 -11.38 24.26 4.29
C TRP A 338 -12.44 23.56 5.14
N GLU A 339 -13.38 22.92 4.46
CA GLU A 339 -14.43 22.14 5.10
C GLU A 339 -13.81 21.00 5.92
N TYR A 340 -13.91 21.11 7.24
CA TYR A 340 -13.44 20.10 8.17
C TYR A 340 -14.52 19.05 8.45
N LYS A 341 -15.81 19.39 8.29
CA LYS A 341 -16.91 18.42 8.42
C LYS A 341 -16.88 17.47 7.23
N LYS A 342 -17.25 16.22 7.46
CA LYS A 342 -17.18 15.21 6.41
C LYS A 342 -18.51 14.54 6.21
N SER A 343 -18.81 14.28 4.94
CA SER A 343 -19.87 13.37 4.57
C SER A 343 -19.34 11.95 4.41
N SER A 344 -20.23 10.97 4.59
CA SER A 344 -19.97 9.56 4.32
C SER A 344 -19.87 9.29 2.82
N THR A 345 -18.99 8.37 2.43
CA THR A 345 -18.98 7.81 1.06
C THR A 345 -20.22 6.96 0.76
N GLU A 346 -20.92 6.45 1.77
CA GLU A 346 -22.05 5.53 1.60
C GLU A 346 -23.33 6.26 1.16
N ASP A 347 -23.67 7.38 1.80
CA ASP A 347 -24.95 8.07 1.61
C ASP A 347 -24.83 9.60 1.46
N ASN A 348 -23.61 10.16 1.52
CA ASN A 348 -23.33 11.59 1.52
C ASN A 348 -23.91 12.39 2.71
N SER A 349 -24.39 11.72 3.76
CA SER A 349 -24.79 12.40 5.00
C SER A 349 -23.56 12.93 5.74
N ILE A 350 -23.67 14.12 6.33
CA ILE A 350 -22.63 14.64 7.22
C ILE A 350 -22.63 13.78 8.49
N SER A 351 -21.46 13.33 8.91
CA SER A 351 -21.28 12.61 10.16
C SER A 351 -20.00 13.03 10.85
N TRP A 352 -19.84 12.57 12.08
CA TRP A 352 -18.67 12.79 12.88
C TRP A 352 -17.57 11.76 12.57
N TYR A 353 -16.33 12.09 12.89
CA TYR A 353 -15.20 11.18 12.68
C TYR A 353 -14.16 11.27 13.79
N TRP A 354 -13.48 10.16 14.02
CA TRP A 354 -12.45 10.01 15.03
C TRP A 354 -11.20 10.85 14.74
N LEU A 355 -10.60 11.39 15.80
CA LEU A 355 -9.21 11.85 15.83
C LEU A 355 -8.34 10.85 16.56
N ARG A 356 -7.02 10.94 16.42
CA ARG A 356 -6.07 10.12 17.22
C ARG A 356 -5.77 10.71 18.60
N ILE A 357 -6.70 11.50 19.16
CA ILE A 357 -6.48 12.27 20.39
C ILE A 357 -7.39 11.74 21.49
N PRO A 358 -6.85 11.37 22.66
CA PRO A 358 -7.68 10.98 23.79
C PRO A 358 -8.31 12.19 24.48
N SER A 359 -9.39 11.95 25.23
CA SER A 359 -9.70 12.82 26.36
C SER A 359 -8.69 12.54 27.48
N ALA A 360 -8.05 13.57 28.02
CA ALA A 360 -6.95 13.37 28.96
C ALA A 360 -7.41 12.77 30.31
N ASP A 361 -8.65 13.04 30.73
CA ASP A 361 -9.18 12.64 32.03
C ASP A 361 -10.02 11.35 32.02
N TYR A 362 -10.40 10.86 30.84
CA TYR A 362 -11.21 9.65 30.66
C TYR A 362 -10.41 8.64 29.85
N SER A 363 -10.34 7.38 30.27
CA SER A 363 -9.49 6.34 29.66
C SER A 363 -10.10 5.66 28.43
N ASP A 364 -11.37 5.95 28.16
CA ASP A 364 -12.23 5.35 27.15
C ASP A 364 -12.78 6.36 26.14
N ILE A 365 -12.66 7.67 26.41
CA ILE A 365 -13.15 8.72 25.52
C ILE A 365 -12.08 9.16 24.52
N ILE A 366 -12.43 9.14 23.24
CA ILE A 366 -11.62 9.61 22.11
C ILE A 366 -12.24 10.87 21.56
N ARG A 367 -11.40 11.84 21.19
CA ARG A 367 -11.85 13.08 20.57
C ARG A 367 -12.29 12.83 19.14
N ALA A 368 -13.39 13.47 18.77
CA ALA A 368 -13.97 13.38 17.43
C ALA A 368 -14.33 14.77 16.92
N VAL A 369 -14.35 14.93 15.60
CA VAL A 369 -14.90 16.12 14.94
C VAL A 369 -16.35 15.82 14.57
N GLY A 370 -17.27 16.65 15.04
CA GLY A 370 -18.69 16.61 14.71
C GLY A 370 -19.18 17.92 14.11
N GLU A 371 -20.49 18.03 13.94
CA GLU A 371 -21.12 19.20 13.33
C GLU A 371 -20.87 20.50 14.12
N GLY A 372 -20.83 20.41 15.46
CA GLY A 372 -20.64 21.53 16.37
C GLY A 372 -19.20 21.84 16.77
N GLY A 373 -18.20 21.16 16.20
CA GLY A 373 -16.79 21.30 16.61
C GLY A 373 -16.21 19.97 17.06
N ILE A 374 -15.36 19.98 18.07
CA ILE A 374 -14.72 18.79 18.63
C ILE A 374 -15.47 18.35 19.89
N TYR A 375 -15.71 17.05 20.03
CA TYR A 375 -16.28 16.47 21.24
C TYR A 375 -15.54 15.16 21.57
N GLY A 376 -16.09 14.34 22.46
CA GLY A 376 -15.56 13.02 22.76
C GLY A 376 -16.67 11.97 22.82
N ASP A 377 -16.33 10.75 22.43
CA ASP A 377 -17.23 9.59 22.49
C ASP A 377 -16.45 8.32 22.90
N ASN A 378 -17.17 7.28 23.29
CA ASN A 378 -16.64 6.01 23.77
C ASN A 378 -15.88 5.27 22.67
N ALA A 379 -14.73 4.69 23.00
CA ALA A 379 -13.86 4.01 22.05
C ALA A 379 -14.55 2.88 21.27
N ASN A 380 -15.46 2.16 21.93
CA ASN A 380 -16.19 1.05 21.36
C ASN A 380 -17.39 1.46 20.49
N ASP A 381 -17.62 2.76 20.29
CA ASP A 381 -18.71 3.21 19.44
C ASP A 381 -18.42 2.98 17.95
N GLY A 382 -19.08 1.97 17.39
CA GLY A 382 -19.03 1.60 15.99
C GLY A 382 -19.59 2.64 15.01
N THR A 383 -20.29 3.68 15.49
CA THR A 383 -20.88 4.71 14.62
C THR A 383 -19.90 5.83 14.24
N GLY A 384 -18.67 5.80 14.78
CA GLY A 384 -17.65 6.80 14.47
C GLY A 384 -17.06 6.68 13.07
N GLY A 385 -17.05 7.79 12.35
CA GLY A 385 -16.49 7.87 11.01
C GLY A 385 -14.97 7.71 11.00
N VAL A 386 -14.45 7.03 9.99
CA VAL A 386 -13.01 6.92 9.72
C VAL A 386 -12.65 7.86 8.58
N ALA A 387 -11.87 8.89 8.90
CA ALA A 387 -11.29 9.82 7.94
C ALA A 387 -9.75 9.72 8.01
N PRO A 388 -9.14 8.80 7.22
CA PRO A 388 -7.70 8.57 7.30
C PRO A 388 -6.90 9.72 6.70
N ALA A 389 -5.65 9.78 7.15
CA ALA A 389 -4.59 10.58 6.60
C ALA A 389 -3.33 9.72 6.40
N LEU A 390 -2.48 10.12 5.46
CA LEU A 390 -1.20 9.47 5.17
C LEU A 390 -0.23 10.44 4.51
N TYR A 391 1.05 10.09 4.47
CA TYR A 391 2.03 10.81 3.66
C TYR A 391 2.34 10.04 2.37
N LEU A 392 2.25 10.71 1.22
CA LEU A 392 2.92 10.25 0.01
C LEU A 392 4.35 10.79 -0.03
N LYS A 393 5.28 9.93 -0.45
CA LYS A 393 6.68 10.34 -0.65
C LYS A 393 6.78 11.49 -1.66
N SER A 394 7.80 12.34 -1.47
CA SER A 394 8.00 13.54 -2.30
C SER A 394 8.30 13.23 -3.77
N GLU A 395 8.83 12.03 -4.04
CA GLU A 395 9.18 11.54 -5.39
C GLU A 395 7.96 11.15 -6.23
N VAL A 396 6.77 11.14 -5.63
CA VAL A 396 5.53 10.80 -6.35
C VAL A 396 5.17 11.93 -7.31
N THR A 397 5.01 11.59 -8.59
CA THR A 397 4.65 12.53 -9.66
C THR A 397 3.28 12.19 -10.26
N PRO A 398 2.42 13.19 -10.52
CA PRO A 398 1.18 12.97 -11.25
C PRO A 398 1.44 12.37 -12.64
N ILE A 399 0.65 11.35 -13.01
CA ILE A 399 0.65 10.77 -14.35
C ILE A 399 -0.49 11.30 -15.23
N ASN A 400 -1.53 11.86 -14.61
CA ASN A 400 -2.67 12.53 -15.23
C ASN A 400 -3.44 13.35 -14.17
N GLY A 401 -4.49 14.04 -14.62
CA GLY A 401 -5.33 14.90 -13.78
C GLY A 401 -4.81 16.33 -13.69
N GLU A 402 -5.65 17.22 -13.16
CA GLU A 402 -5.36 18.64 -13.00
C GLU A 402 -5.22 19.05 -11.53
N GLY A 403 -5.40 18.11 -10.60
CA GLY A 403 -5.34 18.37 -9.16
C GLY A 403 -6.62 18.99 -8.60
N THR A 404 -7.69 19.08 -9.40
CA THR A 404 -8.99 19.56 -8.95
C THR A 404 -9.84 18.42 -8.40
N LYS A 405 -10.91 18.72 -7.66
CA LYS A 405 -11.82 17.69 -7.13
C LYS A 405 -12.44 16.82 -8.23
N ASP A 406 -12.75 17.42 -9.38
CA ASP A 406 -13.37 16.74 -10.53
C ASP A 406 -12.35 16.10 -11.49
N SER A 407 -11.10 16.54 -11.42
CA SER A 407 -9.96 15.99 -12.18
C SER A 407 -8.75 15.81 -11.25
N PRO A 408 -8.84 14.88 -10.27
CA PRO A 408 -7.78 14.68 -9.29
C PRO A 408 -6.55 14.10 -9.97
N TYR A 409 -5.37 14.36 -9.41
CA TYR A 409 -4.16 13.69 -9.85
C TYR A 409 -4.27 12.20 -9.61
N ARG A 410 -3.90 11.40 -10.61
CA ARG A 410 -3.49 10.00 -10.35
C ARG A 410 -1.99 9.94 -10.33
N VAL A 411 -1.47 9.15 -9.41
CA VAL A 411 -0.03 9.02 -9.18
C VAL A 411 0.50 7.62 -9.47
N MET A 412 -0.40 6.69 -9.80
CA MET A 412 -0.12 5.30 -10.19
C MET A 412 -1.07 4.91 -11.33
N LYS A 413 -0.63 4.00 -12.21
CA LYS A 413 -1.42 3.52 -13.37
C LYS A 413 -2.49 2.51 -12.98
#